data_AF-A0A8H6G2S8-F1
#
_entry.id   AF-A0A8H6G2S8-F1
#
_cell.length_a   1.000
_cell.length_b   1.000
_cell.length_c   1.000
_cell.angle_alpha   90.00
_cell.angle_beta   90.00
_cell.angle_gamma   90.00
#
_symmetry.space_group_name_H-M   'P 1'
#
loop_
_entity.id
_entity.type
_entity.pdbx_description
1 polymer ?
#
loop_
_entity_poly.entity_id
_entity_poly.type
_entity_poly.pdbx_seq_one_letter_code
_entity_poly.pdbx_strand_id
1 'polypeptide(L)'
;MADPLYELLVPYFDTSASPRPVPSVSDQVTAKYLNRLSTLPLASLTSTEPQSLAQSSHTTLLSLQSLSARSNPAIVASSDHLSSLRTSLPQLAAEAESLRNEIPRLDEQAVAFSEKYSRSAENEVLDRRKKALLMARNVDRLSDILDLPTLLASAISTSTAQGASNAANYASALDLHSHIKRLHLLYQDSELVSSIYQQTEEAMQEMTSNLIASLRSQNIKLAAGMRTVGWLRRVAPDLDGSGGNRDGTLGALFLVCRLATLVSMLSALDPLRDLAEQETAIRLRESNSTTKKTTSDAWSGGQQTERYLKRYIEIFREQSFAIISMYKSIFPSGPDSTSVSEDLGLKFKTFGLRSVSAPQPTPPSQQQQDPLSPLPSALSTYPLHLVGLLTETLKHYLPNVRDKSSRESLLTQVLYCAGSLGRLGGDFSLLLADLGQDDEDANEDEEDGEWVEVMTKHRVLAGKLENLASGGGSVRGGKAFGLGDGMKSPKLNA
;
A
#
# COMPACT_ATOMS: atom_id res chain seq x y z
N MET A 1 21.27 5.14 125.26
CA MET A 1 21.17 5.97 126.47
C MET A 1 21.41 7.40 126.04
N ALA A 2 20.49 8.31 126.34
CA ALA A 2 20.60 9.70 125.91
C ALA A 2 21.85 10.33 126.56
N ASP A 3 22.61 11.09 125.78
CA ASP A 3 23.76 11.84 126.29
C ASP A 3 23.25 12.86 127.32
N PRO A 4 23.79 12.92 128.55
CA PRO A 4 23.31 13.85 129.58
C PRO A 4 23.45 15.32 129.18
N LEU A 5 24.36 15.62 128.26
CA LEU A 5 24.50 16.94 127.64
C LEU A 5 23.35 17.28 126.69
N TYR A 6 22.79 16.29 125.99
CA TYR A 6 21.64 16.48 125.12
C TYR A 6 20.40 16.84 125.96
N GLU A 7 20.14 16.11 127.04
CA GLU A 7 19.00 16.34 127.95
C GLU A 7 19.06 17.73 128.61
N LEU A 8 20.26 18.27 128.85
CA LEU A 8 20.47 19.61 129.41
C LEU A 8 20.30 20.76 128.39
N LEU A 9 20.51 20.47 127.10
CA LEU A 9 20.36 21.44 126.00
C LEU A 9 18.95 21.45 125.39
N VAL A 10 18.16 20.39 125.60
CA VAL A 10 16.78 20.25 125.13
C VAL A 10 15.89 21.48 125.41
N PRO A 11 15.90 22.08 126.62
CA PRO A 11 15.05 23.23 126.93
C PRO A 11 15.41 24.51 126.17
N TYR A 12 16.60 24.59 125.57
CA TYR A 12 17.11 25.81 124.92
C TYR A 12 16.98 25.78 123.38
N PHE A 13 16.55 24.66 122.79
CA PHE A 13 16.33 24.57 121.34
C PHE A 13 15.09 25.37 120.88
N ASP A 14 14.10 25.56 121.75
CA ASP A 14 12.84 26.28 121.44
C ASP A 14 12.98 27.82 121.48
N THR A 15 14.08 28.35 122.02
CA THR A 15 14.33 29.81 122.11
C THR A 15 14.81 30.45 120.81
N SER A 16 15.14 29.66 119.77
CA SER A 16 15.58 30.19 118.47
C SER A 16 14.48 30.00 117.42
N ALA A 17 13.97 31.10 116.87
CA ALA A 17 12.88 31.13 115.88
C ALA A 17 13.32 30.60 114.49
N SER A 18 13.71 29.34 114.40
CA SER A 18 14.07 28.65 113.16
C SER A 18 13.09 27.51 112.87
N PRO A 19 12.59 27.35 111.63
CA PRO A 19 11.54 26.37 111.28
C PRO A 19 12.09 24.95 111.11
N ARG A 20 13.19 24.58 111.80
CA ARG A 20 13.89 23.31 111.61
C ARG A 20 13.39 22.27 112.62
N PRO A 21 13.11 21.02 112.20
CA PRO A 21 12.70 19.97 113.12
C PRO A 21 13.79 19.69 114.16
N VAL A 22 13.36 19.40 115.40
CA VAL A 22 14.25 19.07 116.52
C VAL A 22 15.17 17.89 116.16
N PRO A 23 16.49 17.98 116.40
CA PRO A 23 17.43 16.93 116.02
C PRO A 23 17.22 15.67 116.87
N SER A 24 16.98 14.51 116.22
CA SER A 24 16.81 13.22 116.89
C SER A 24 18.13 12.66 117.43
N VAL A 25 18.11 12.04 118.62
CA VAL A 25 19.26 11.46 119.34
C VAL A 25 19.99 10.36 118.55
N SER A 26 19.33 9.72 117.58
CA SER A 26 19.88 8.64 116.76
C SER A 26 20.74 9.10 115.58
N ASP A 27 20.83 10.41 115.32
CA ASP A 27 21.58 10.91 114.17
C ASP A 27 23.10 10.95 114.47
N GLN A 28 23.88 10.18 113.70
CA GLN A 28 25.33 9.99 113.93
C GLN A 28 26.11 11.30 113.87
N VAL A 29 25.61 12.29 113.13
CA VAL A 29 26.22 13.62 113.02
C VAL A 29 26.07 14.39 114.33
N THR A 30 24.90 14.30 114.96
CA THR A 30 24.60 14.93 116.26
C THR A 30 25.47 14.34 117.37
N ALA A 31 25.58 13.00 117.44
CA ALA A 31 26.42 12.33 118.43
C ALA A 31 27.93 12.68 118.30
N LYS A 32 28.43 12.82 117.06
CA LYS A 32 29.82 13.26 116.81
C LYS A 32 30.04 14.73 117.20
N TYR A 33 29.04 15.58 117.02
CA TYR A 33 29.11 16.98 117.42
C TYR A 33 29.09 17.14 118.94
N LEU A 34 28.19 16.42 119.64
CA LEU A 34 28.12 16.44 121.11
C LEU A 34 29.43 15.97 121.77
N ASN A 35 30.06 14.91 121.24
CA ASN A 35 31.39 14.47 121.68
C ASN A 35 32.50 15.48 121.39
N ARG A 36 32.34 16.32 120.36
CA ARG A 36 33.27 17.42 120.10
C ARG A 36 33.07 18.52 121.14
N LEU A 37 31.84 18.88 121.49
CA LEU A 37 31.54 19.90 122.51
C LEU A 37 32.15 19.58 123.87
N SER A 38 32.10 18.31 124.28
CA SER A 38 32.68 17.87 125.55
C SER A 38 34.21 17.97 125.63
N THR A 39 34.89 18.15 124.49
CA THR A 39 36.36 18.23 124.42
C THR A 39 36.89 19.67 124.30
N LEU A 40 36.03 20.70 124.20
CA LEU A 40 36.45 22.10 124.07
C LEU A 40 36.41 22.87 125.41
N PRO A 41 37.37 23.78 125.67
CA PRO A 41 37.37 24.63 126.88
C PRO A 41 36.28 25.73 126.84
N LEU A 42 35.73 26.09 128.00
CA LEU A 42 34.60 27.03 128.16
C LEU A 42 34.75 28.37 127.43
N ALA A 43 35.96 28.96 127.42
CA ALA A 43 36.19 30.22 126.71
C ALA A 43 36.05 30.10 125.18
N SER A 44 36.30 28.91 124.63
CA SER A 44 36.17 28.63 123.19
C SER A 44 34.73 28.29 122.77
N LEU A 45 33.94 27.70 123.68
CA LEU A 45 32.50 27.43 123.47
C LEU A 45 31.70 28.74 123.32
N THR A 46 31.98 29.76 124.15
CA THR A 46 31.19 31.00 124.12
C THR A 46 31.54 31.93 122.97
N SER A 47 32.81 31.96 122.54
CA SER A 47 33.29 32.95 121.55
C SER A 47 33.51 32.36 120.15
N THR A 48 34.16 31.19 120.06
CA THR A 48 34.65 30.66 118.77
C THR A 48 33.70 29.66 118.12
N GLU A 49 32.95 28.90 118.90
CA GLU A 49 32.02 27.89 118.40
C GLU A 49 30.81 28.48 117.65
N PRO A 50 30.05 29.46 118.18
CA PRO A 50 28.91 30.02 117.45
C PRO A 50 29.37 30.69 116.14
N GLN A 51 30.55 31.30 116.14
CA GLN A 51 31.16 31.86 114.94
C GLN A 51 31.56 30.76 113.94
N SER A 52 32.16 29.66 114.39
CA SER A 52 32.51 28.51 113.53
C SER A 52 31.27 27.81 112.96
N LEU A 53 30.20 27.69 113.74
CA LEU A 53 28.94 27.08 113.30
C LEU A 53 28.19 27.99 112.32
N ALA A 54 28.18 29.31 112.56
CA ALA A 54 27.66 30.29 111.61
C ALA A 54 28.48 30.27 110.30
N GLN A 55 29.81 30.19 110.38
CA GLN A 55 30.66 30.07 109.20
C GLN A 55 30.43 28.75 108.44
N SER A 56 30.31 27.61 109.13
CA SER A 56 30.07 26.31 108.51
C SER A 56 28.68 26.23 107.87
N SER A 57 27.65 26.72 108.56
CA SER A 57 26.29 26.78 107.99
C SER A 57 26.24 27.72 106.78
N HIS A 58 26.89 28.89 106.85
CA HIS A 58 26.99 29.78 105.70
C HIS A 58 27.76 29.12 104.54
N THR A 59 28.88 28.44 104.81
CA THR A 59 29.67 27.72 103.80
C THR A 59 28.88 26.58 103.16
N THR A 60 28.11 25.83 103.94
CA THR A 60 27.26 24.74 103.41
C THR A 60 26.06 25.26 102.65
N LEU A 61 25.47 26.38 103.07
CA LEU A 61 24.43 27.06 102.28
C LEU A 61 24.99 27.59 100.96
N LEU A 62 26.18 28.19 100.96
CA LEU A 62 26.85 28.62 99.73
C LEU A 62 27.24 27.43 98.85
N SER A 63 27.67 26.30 99.42
CA SER A 63 27.98 25.10 98.65
C SER A 63 26.73 24.43 98.09
N LEU A 64 25.62 24.41 98.82
CA LEU A 64 24.33 23.94 98.32
C LEU A 64 23.71 24.91 97.31
N GLN A 65 23.85 26.22 97.50
CA GLN A 65 23.38 27.22 96.56
C GLN A 65 24.20 27.18 95.27
N SER A 66 25.52 27.04 95.36
CA SER A 66 26.38 26.88 94.17
C SER A 66 26.19 25.53 93.51
N LEU A 67 26.02 24.45 94.27
CA LEU A 67 25.71 23.13 93.70
C LEU A 67 24.36 23.14 93.02
N SER A 68 23.30 23.67 93.67
CA SER A 68 21.97 23.78 93.09
C SER A 68 21.97 24.73 91.89
N ALA A 69 22.63 25.88 91.93
CA ALA A 69 22.75 26.75 90.75
C ALA A 69 23.49 26.05 89.60
N ARG A 70 24.54 25.28 89.90
CA ARG A 70 25.32 24.54 88.90
C ARG A 70 24.57 23.31 88.36
N SER A 71 23.82 22.60 89.19
CA SER A 71 23.15 21.35 88.84
C SER A 71 21.67 21.51 88.53
N ASN A 72 21.06 22.67 88.77
CA ASN A 72 19.69 22.99 88.38
C ASN A 72 19.41 22.66 86.92
N PRO A 73 20.23 23.04 85.91
CA PRO A 73 19.96 22.67 84.53
C PRO A 73 20.00 21.14 84.32
N ALA A 74 20.86 20.41 85.02
CA ALA A 74 20.92 18.95 84.92
C ALA A 74 19.72 18.27 85.61
N ILE A 75 19.24 18.84 86.73
CA ILE A 75 18.07 18.34 87.46
C ILE A 75 16.80 18.62 86.63
N VAL A 76 16.67 19.82 86.06
CA VAL A 76 15.56 20.17 85.16
C VAL A 76 15.61 19.29 83.91
N ALA A 77 16.75 19.16 83.24
CA ALA A 77 16.89 18.28 82.09
C ALA A 77 16.57 16.81 82.40
N SER A 78 16.97 16.29 83.57
CA SER A 78 16.63 14.92 83.95
C SER A 78 15.14 14.74 84.29
N SER A 79 14.50 15.75 84.89
CA SER A 79 13.05 15.76 85.09
C SER A 79 12.29 15.84 83.76
N ASP A 80 12.74 16.68 82.84
CA ASP A 80 12.17 16.83 81.50
C ASP A 80 12.34 15.53 80.71
N HIS A 81 13.52 14.90 80.76
CA HIS A 81 13.77 13.60 80.13
C HIS A 81 12.90 12.49 80.75
N LEU A 82 12.72 12.46 82.07
CA LEU A 82 11.84 11.49 82.72
C LEU A 82 10.37 11.69 82.33
N SER A 83 9.91 12.94 82.23
CA SER A 83 8.55 13.25 81.78
C SER A 83 8.34 12.89 80.31
N SER A 84 9.31 13.20 79.44
CA SER A 84 9.31 12.82 78.03
C SER A 84 9.34 11.31 77.84
N LEU A 85 10.17 10.60 78.62
CA LEU A 85 10.25 9.14 78.60
C LEU A 85 8.94 8.49 79.07
N ARG A 86 8.27 9.09 80.07
CA ARG A 86 6.96 8.64 80.52
C ARG A 86 5.89 8.74 79.42
N THR A 87 6.00 9.67 78.49
CA THR A 87 5.06 9.82 77.35
C THR A 87 5.49 9.07 76.10
N SER A 88 6.78 8.99 75.82
CA SER A 88 7.31 8.34 74.61
C SER A 88 7.30 6.82 74.71
N LEU A 89 7.48 6.24 75.90
CA LEU A 89 7.47 4.79 76.08
C LEU A 89 6.08 4.17 75.76
N PRO A 90 4.95 4.72 76.23
CA PRO A 90 3.62 4.25 75.82
C PRO A 90 3.32 4.49 74.34
N GLN A 91 3.77 5.62 73.77
CA GLN A 91 3.60 5.88 72.34
C GLN A 91 4.37 4.86 71.50
N LEU A 92 5.64 4.60 71.83
CA LEU A 92 6.44 3.58 71.18
C LEU A 92 5.83 2.19 71.35
N ALA A 93 5.27 1.87 72.52
CA ALA A 93 4.57 0.60 72.74
C ALA A 93 3.32 0.48 71.86
N ALA A 94 2.51 1.53 71.74
CA ALA A 94 1.33 1.55 70.88
C ALA A 94 1.70 1.47 69.39
N GLU A 95 2.73 2.19 68.94
CA GLU A 95 3.24 2.12 67.58
C GLU A 95 3.85 0.75 67.26
N ALA A 96 4.59 0.17 68.20
CA ALA A 96 5.14 -1.19 68.06
C ALA A 96 4.03 -2.25 68.00
N GLU A 97 2.96 -2.08 68.78
CA GLU A 97 1.79 -2.95 68.72
C GLU A 97 1.02 -2.79 67.39
N SER A 98 0.86 -1.56 66.91
CA SER A 98 0.28 -1.28 65.59
C SER A 98 1.11 -1.92 64.47
N LEU A 99 2.43 -1.73 64.49
CA LEU A 99 3.33 -2.32 63.51
C LEU A 99 3.30 -3.85 63.56
N ARG A 100 3.28 -4.44 64.76
CA ARG A 100 3.15 -5.89 64.95
C ARG A 100 1.85 -6.43 64.37
N ASN A 101 0.77 -5.66 64.41
CA ASN A 101 -0.54 -6.06 63.87
C ASN A 101 -0.66 -5.83 62.36
N GLU A 102 0.04 -4.83 61.80
CA GLU A 102 0.02 -4.50 60.37
C GLU A 102 0.97 -5.35 59.52
N ILE A 103 2.13 -5.75 60.06
CA ILE A 103 3.11 -6.58 59.34
C ILE A 103 2.48 -7.88 58.77
N PRO A 104 1.72 -8.68 59.55
CA PRO A 104 1.10 -9.89 59.01
C PRO A 104 0.11 -9.61 57.88
N ARG A 105 -0.66 -8.52 57.97
CA ARG A 105 -1.59 -8.14 56.89
C ARG A 105 -0.86 -7.74 55.62
N LEU A 106 0.26 -7.03 55.75
CA LEU A 106 1.10 -6.68 54.61
C LEU A 106 1.71 -7.94 53.98
N ASP A 107 2.18 -8.88 54.80
CA ASP A 107 2.74 -10.15 54.34
C ASP A 107 1.69 -11.01 53.63
N GLU A 108 0.48 -11.15 54.19
CA GLU A 108 -0.65 -11.82 53.54
C GLU A 108 -0.97 -11.20 52.17
N GLN A 109 -1.00 -9.87 52.07
CA GLN A 109 -1.23 -9.18 50.79
C GLN A 109 -0.06 -9.35 49.82
N ALA A 110 1.18 -9.38 50.31
CA ALA A 110 2.38 -9.60 49.49
C ALA A 110 2.42 -11.03 48.95
N VAL A 111 2.09 -12.03 49.78
CA VAL A 111 1.95 -13.43 49.37
C VAL A 111 0.82 -13.56 48.34
N ALA A 112 -0.36 -13.02 48.63
CA ALA A 112 -1.49 -13.05 47.70
C ALA A 112 -1.18 -12.36 46.36
N PHE A 113 -0.43 -11.24 46.39
CA PHE A 113 0.07 -10.58 45.19
C PHE A 113 1.07 -11.48 44.45
N SER A 114 2.02 -12.09 45.17
CA SER A 114 3.04 -12.95 44.55
C SER A 114 2.44 -14.19 43.89
N GLU A 115 1.43 -14.81 44.52
CA GLU A 115 0.73 -15.98 44.00
C GLU A 115 -0.11 -15.63 42.77
N LYS A 116 -0.92 -14.56 42.88
CA LYS A 116 -1.71 -14.04 41.75
C LYS A 116 -0.78 -13.69 40.59
N TYR A 117 0.23 -12.85 40.81
CA TYR A 117 1.08 -12.35 39.72
C TYR A 117 2.29 -13.25 39.41
N SER A 118 2.28 -14.50 39.88
CA SER A 118 3.35 -15.44 39.58
C SER A 118 3.39 -15.79 38.09
N ARG A 119 4.58 -16.14 37.59
CA ARG A 119 4.80 -16.50 36.19
C ARG A 119 4.05 -17.76 35.75
N SER A 120 3.67 -18.61 36.71
CA SER A 120 3.00 -19.89 36.49
C SER A 120 1.49 -19.83 36.66
N ALA A 121 0.95 -18.79 37.31
CA ALA A 121 -0.49 -18.61 37.46
C ALA A 121 -1.08 -17.97 36.19
N GLU A 122 -2.06 -18.63 35.58
CA GLU A 122 -2.84 -18.08 34.47
C GLU A 122 -3.79 -17.01 35.03
N ASN A 123 -3.34 -15.75 34.95
CA ASN A 123 -4.12 -14.61 35.35
C ASN A 123 -4.50 -13.79 34.13
N GLU A 124 -5.81 -13.61 33.90
CA GLU A 124 -6.29 -12.88 32.72
C GLU A 124 -5.73 -11.45 32.62
N VAL A 125 -5.49 -10.79 33.76
CA VAL A 125 -4.89 -9.44 33.81
C VAL A 125 -3.44 -9.46 33.34
N LEU A 126 -2.66 -10.48 33.73
CA LEU A 126 -1.30 -10.64 33.25
C LEU A 126 -1.29 -10.97 31.76
N ASP A 127 -2.19 -11.82 31.28
CA ASP A 127 -2.24 -12.18 29.88
C ASP A 127 -2.72 -11.02 29.00
N ARG A 128 -3.69 -10.22 29.47
CA ARG A 128 -4.05 -8.94 28.82
C ARG A 128 -2.84 -8.00 28.78
N ARG A 129 -2.08 -7.87 29.86
CA ARG A 129 -0.88 -7.02 29.90
C ARG A 129 0.24 -7.56 29.01
N LYS A 130 0.48 -8.87 28.98
CA LYS A 130 1.44 -9.52 28.09
C LYS A 130 1.04 -9.29 26.63
N LYS A 131 -0.22 -9.50 26.27
CA LYS A 131 -0.76 -9.23 24.93
C LYS A 131 -0.61 -7.76 24.56
N ALA A 132 -0.98 -6.83 25.46
CA ALA A 132 -0.81 -5.39 25.24
C ALA A 132 0.67 -4.99 25.06
N LEU A 133 1.60 -5.56 25.84
CA LEU A 133 3.04 -5.33 25.67
C LEU A 133 3.58 -5.91 24.36
N LEU A 134 3.09 -7.10 23.95
CA LEU A 134 3.43 -7.70 22.66
C LEU A 134 2.92 -6.84 21.50
N MET A 135 1.69 -6.33 21.59
CA MET A 135 1.12 -5.41 20.61
C MET A 135 1.89 -4.10 20.56
N ALA A 136 2.20 -3.49 21.72
CA ALA A 136 2.97 -2.25 21.80
C ALA A 136 4.37 -2.40 21.19
N ARG A 137 5.04 -3.53 21.40
CA ARG A 137 6.35 -3.79 20.78
C ARG A 137 6.27 -3.97 19.26
N ASN A 138 5.15 -4.50 18.76
CA ASN A 138 4.97 -4.79 17.35
C ASN A 138 4.09 -3.75 16.64
N VAL A 139 3.79 -2.61 17.28
CA VAL A 139 2.83 -1.62 16.77
C VAL A 139 3.27 -1.05 15.43
N ASP A 140 4.57 -0.76 15.27
CA ASP A 140 5.11 -0.22 14.02
C ASP A 140 4.92 -1.20 12.86
N ARG A 141 5.19 -2.49 13.10
CA ARG A 141 5.01 -3.54 12.08
C ARG A 141 3.55 -3.76 11.71
N LEU A 142 2.65 -3.64 12.70
CA LEU A 142 1.21 -3.74 12.47
C LEU A 142 0.70 -2.51 11.70
N SER A 143 1.23 -1.32 11.99
CA SER A 143 0.97 -0.10 11.22
C SER A 143 1.40 -0.28 9.77
N ASP A 144 2.62 -0.75 9.53
CA ASP A 144 3.13 -0.99 8.18
C ASP A 144 2.23 -1.95 7.39
N ILE A 145 1.69 -3.00 8.04
CA ILE A 145 0.76 -3.96 7.44
C ILE A 145 -0.60 -3.31 7.14
N LEU A 146 -1.10 -2.45 8.04
CA LEU A 146 -2.35 -1.72 7.85
C LEU A 146 -2.24 -0.64 6.76
N ASP A 147 -1.03 -0.13 6.50
CA ASP A 147 -0.76 0.85 5.45
C ASP A 147 -0.62 0.20 4.05
N LEU A 148 -0.49 -1.12 3.95
CA LEU A 148 -0.31 -1.79 2.64
C LEU A 148 -1.47 -1.55 1.64
N PRO A 149 -2.75 -1.66 2.02
CA PRO A 149 -3.86 -1.40 1.09
C PRO A 149 -3.90 0.05 0.61
N THR A 150 -3.63 1.01 1.50
CA THR A 150 -3.65 2.44 1.15
C THR A 150 -2.48 2.80 0.24
N LEU A 151 -1.30 2.22 0.47
CA LEU A 151 -0.15 2.34 -0.42
C LEU A 151 -0.43 1.75 -1.80
N LEU A 152 -1.09 0.59 -1.87
CA LEU A 152 -1.47 -0.04 -3.12
C LEU A 152 -2.48 0.81 -3.90
N ALA A 153 -3.54 1.30 -3.23
CA ALA A 153 -4.52 2.20 -3.85
C ALA A 153 -3.85 3.49 -4.36
N SER A 154 -2.97 4.12 -3.57
CA SER A 154 -2.23 5.33 -3.97
C SER A 154 -1.29 5.09 -5.16
N ALA A 155 -0.59 3.94 -5.19
CA ALA A 155 0.25 3.56 -6.32
C ALA A 155 -0.57 3.39 -7.61
N ILE A 156 -1.77 2.81 -7.50
CA ILE A 156 -2.70 2.65 -8.62
C ILE A 156 -3.24 4.00 -9.08
N SER A 157 -3.75 4.85 -8.19
CA SER A 157 -4.29 6.16 -8.59
C SER A 157 -3.22 7.05 -9.23
N THR A 158 -2.00 7.08 -8.70
CA THR A 158 -0.88 7.87 -9.23
C THR A 158 -0.44 7.40 -10.62
N SER A 159 -0.62 6.10 -10.92
CA SER A 159 -0.22 5.51 -12.20
C SER A 159 -1.13 5.87 -13.39
N THR A 160 -2.24 6.57 -13.16
CA THR A 160 -3.16 7.04 -14.21
C THR A 160 -2.69 8.34 -14.89
N ALA A 161 -1.79 9.12 -14.27
CA ALA A 161 -1.25 10.36 -14.83
C ALA A 161 -0.14 10.06 -15.85
N GLN A 162 -0.31 10.42 -17.14
CA GLN A 162 0.57 10.01 -18.24
C GLN A 162 2.08 10.29 -18.00
N GLY A 163 2.89 9.24 -17.82
CA GLY A 163 4.35 9.36 -17.62
C GLY A 163 5.12 8.03 -17.64
N ALA A 164 6.44 8.09 -17.85
CA ALA A 164 7.33 6.91 -17.83
C ALA A 164 7.42 6.25 -16.44
N SER A 165 7.17 7.02 -15.37
CA SER A 165 7.09 6.57 -13.98
C SER A 165 5.93 5.60 -13.71
N ASN A 166 4.89 5.57 -14.55
CA ASN A 166 3.71 4.73 -14.31
C ASN A 166 4.04 3.24 -14.38
N ALA A 167 5.05 2.86 -15.17
CA ALA A 167 5.45 1.49 -15.30
C ALA A 167 6.08 0.93 -14.01
N ALA A 168 6.81 1.78 -13.28
CA ALA A 168 7.36 1.42 -11.98
C ALA A 168 6.25 1.31 -10.92
N ASN A 169 5.27 2.20 -10.95
CA ASN A 169 4.17 2.22 -9.98
C ASN A 169 3.24 1.01 -10.11
N TYR A 170 2.92 0.57 -11.34
CA TYR A 170 2.16 -0.67 -11.53
C TYR A 170 2.96 -1.92 -11.16
N ALA A 171 4.28 -1.92 -11.38
CA ALA A 171 5.13 -3.03 -10.97
C ALA A 171 5.22 -3.14 -9.44
N SER A 172 5.40 -2.03 -8.73
CA SER A 172 5.42 -2.02 -7.26
C SER A 172 4.05 -2.39 -6.67
N ALA A 173 2.94 -1.94 -7.25
CA ALA A 173 1.60 -2.35 -6.85
C ALA A 173 1.38 -3.87 -6.98
N LEU A 174 1.87 -4.47 -8.08
CA LEU A 174 1.82 -5.93 -8.27
C LEU A 174 2.68 -6.69 -7.26
N ASP A 175 3.87 -6.18 -6.94
CA ASP A 175 4.74 -6.78 -5.93
C ASP A 175 4.09 -6.72 -4.55
N LEU A 176 3.47 -5.58 -4.18
CA LEU A 176 2.68 -5.42 -2.96
C LEU A 176 1.51 -6.40 -2.90
N HIS A 177 0.75 -6.54 -3.99
CA HIS A 177 -0.34 -7.52 -4.08
C HIS A 177 0.15 -8.95 -3.83
N SER A 178 1.27 -9.32 -4.45
CA SER A 178 1.87 -10.65 -4.26
C SER A 178 2.32 -10.89 -2.82
N HIS A 179 2.80 -9.84 -2.14
CA HIS A 179 3.19 -9.90 -0.74
C HIS A 179 1.96 -10.08 0.17
N ILE A 180 0.88 -9.33 -0.06
CA ILE A 180 -0.38 -9.43 0.69
C ILE A 180 -1.03 -10.80 0.48
N LYS A 181 -1.03 -11.32 -0.76
CA LYS A 181 -1.46 -12.69 -1.07
C LYS A 181 -0.68 -13.73 -0.28
N ARG A 182 0.65 -13.61 -0.24
CA ARG A 182 1.49 -14.51 0.56
C ARG A 182 1.21 -14.38 2.06
N LEU A 183 1.00 -13.16 2.55
CA LEU A 183 0.66 -12.89 3.94
C LEU A 183 -0.67 -13.55 4.33
N HIS A 184 -1.68 -13.47 3.47
CA HIS A 184 -2.96 -14.13 3.67
C HIS A 184 -2.84 -15.66 3.71
N LEU A 185 -2.00 -16.25 2.84
CA LEU A 185 -1.72 -17.69 2.87
C LEU A 185 -0.98 -18.14 4.15
N LEU A 186 -0.11 -17.29 4.71
CA LEU A 186 0.64 -17.58 5.94
C LEU A 186 -0.20 -17.42 7.22
N TYR A 187 -1.20 -16.53 7.21
CA TYR A 187 -1.98 -16.15 8.39
C TYR A 187 -3.49 -16.21 8.12
N GLN A 188 -3.99 -17.40 7.78
CA GLN A 188 -5.41 -17.62 7.45
C GLN A 188 -6.35 -17.38 8.64
N ASP A 189 -5.88 -17.56 9.87
CA ASP A 189 -6.70 -17.43 11.09
C ASP A 189 -6.96 -15.97 11.51
N SER A 190 -6.31 -15.00 10.87
CA SER A 190 -6.40 -13.59 11.25
C SER A 190 -7.44 -12.84 10.41
N GLU A 191 -8.54 -12.42 11.06
CA GLU A 191 -9.58 -11.59 10.44
C GLU A 191 -9.03 -10.27 9.88
N LEU A 192 -8.02 -9.67 10.52
CA LEU A 192 -7.36 -8.44 10.05
C LEU A 192 -6.70 -8.65 8.68
N VAL A 193 -5.98 -9.77 8.51
CA VAL A 193 -5.29 -10.07 7.24
C VAL A 193 -6.31 -10.40 6.16
N SER A 194 -7.43 -11.04 6.50
CA SER A 194 -8.54 -11.27 5.57
C SER A 194 -9.18 -9.96 5.11
N SER A 195 -9.41 -8.99 6.01
CA SER A 195 -9.91 -7.66 5.65
C SER A 195 -8.94 -6.89 4.75
N ILE A 196 -7.63 -6.94 5.05
CA ILE A 196 -6.58 -6.32 4.22
C ILE A 196 -6.56 -6.93 2.82
N TYR A 197 -6.70 -8.26 2.74
CA TYR A 197 -6.77 -8.97 1.46
C TYR A 197 -7.99 -8.55 0.64
N GLN A 198 -9.17 -8.43 1.27
CA GLN A 198 -10.38 -7.97 0.59
C GLN A 198 -10.22 -6.55 0.02
N GLN A 199 -9.71 -5.60 0.82
CA GLN A 199 -9.45 -4.23 0.37
C GLN A 199 -8.44 -4.19 -0.78
N THR A 200 -7.46 -5.09 -0.74
CA THR A 200 -6.48 -5.23 -1.82
C THR A 200 -7.14 -5.73 -3.10
N GLU A 201 -8.01 -6.75 -3.03
CA GLU A 201 -8.73 -7.24 -4.20
C GLU A 201 -9.67 -6.17 -4.80
N GLU A 202 -10.33 -5.35 -3.98
CA GLU A 202 -11.12 -4.20 -4.45
C GLU A 202 -10.25 -3.18 -5.20
N ALA A 203 -9.09 -2.82 -4.66
CA ALA A 203 -8.16 -1.91 -5.33
C ALA A 203 -7.56 -2.53 -6.62
N MET A 204 -7.35 -3.85 -6.64
CA MET A 204 -6.89 -4.56 -7.85
C MET A 204 -7.96 -4.58 -8.94
N GLN A 205 -9.25 -4.66 -8.58
CA GLN A 205 -10.34 -4.47 -9.53
C GLN A 205 -10.32 -3.05 -10.12
N GLU A 206 -10.09 -2.03 -9.31
CA GLU A 206 -9.86 -0.66 -9.80
C GLU A 206 -8.68 -0.59 -10.78
N MET A 207 -7.55 -1.23 -10.46
CA MET A 207 -6.41 -1.34 -11.37
C MET A 207 -6.78 -2.02 -12.70
N THR A 208 -7.54 -3.12 -12.69
CA THR A 208 -7.99 -3.74 -13.95
C THR A 208 -8.86 -2.81 -14.78
N SER A 209 -9.77 -2.06 -14.14
CA SER A 209 -10.63 -1.10 -14.82
C SER A 209 -9.83 0.03 -15.47
N ASN A 210 -8.79 0.53 -14.78
CA ASN A 210 -7.88 1.56 -15.27
C ASN A 210 -7.01 1.04 -16.42
N LEU A 211 -6.54 -0.21 -16.36
CA LEU A 211 -5.80 -0.84 -17.46
C LEU A 211 -6.68 -1.05 -18.70
N ILE A 212 -7.93 -1.46 -18.52
CA ILE A 212 -8.91 -1.61 -19.61
C ILE A 212 -9.23 -0.23 -20.23
N ALA A 213 -9.41 0.81 -19.40
CA ALA A 213 -9.59 2.17 -19.88
C ALA A 213 -8.36 2.67 -20.66
N SER A 214 -7.15 2.35 -20.18
CA SER A 214 -5.90 2.67 -20.86
C SER A 214 -5.81 1.98 -22.23
N LEU A 215 -6.20 0.69 -22.33
CA LEU A 215 -6.27 -0.05 -23.60
C LEU A 215 -7.27 0.53 -24.61
N ARG A 216 -8.28 1.27 -24.12
CA ARG A 216 -9.28 1.98 -24.93
C ARG A 216 -8.81 3.36 -25.41
N SER A 217 -7.62 3.81 -25.03
CA SER A 217 -7.10 5.09 -25.51
C SER A 217 -6.72 5.03 -27.00
N GLN A 218 -6.97 6.13 -27.72
CA GLN A 218 -6.86 6.20 -29.19
C GLN A 218 -5.41 6.09 -29.72
N ASN A 219 -4.40 6.46 -28.93
CA ASN A 219 -3.00 6.58 -29.38
C ASN A 219 -2.02 5.67 -28.62
N ILE A 220 -2.29 4.37 -28.60
CA ILE A 220 -1.42 3.43 -27.89
C ILE A 220 -0.26 2.98 -28.78
N LYS A 221 0.96 3.30 -28.35
CA LYS A 221 2.18 2.73 -28.91
C LYS A 221 2.28 1.24 -28.55
N LEU A 222 2.80 0.42 -29.45
CA LEU A 222 2.97 -1.03 -29.24
C LEU A 222 3.63 -1.37 -27.89
N ALA A 223 4.71 -0.67 -27.53
CA ALA A 223 5.43 -0.89 -26.28
C ALA A 223 4.61 -0.56 -25.02
N ALA A 224 3.63 0.35 -25.10
CA ALA A 224 2.68 0.61 -24.01
C ALA A 224 1.61 -0.49 -23.95
N GLY A 225 1.07 -0.90 -25.10
CA GLY A 225 0.11 -2.01 -25.22
C GLY A 225 0.66 -3.34 -24.66
N MET A 226 1.90 -3.69 -25.02
CA MET A 226 2.57 -4.89 -24.50
C MET A 226 2.71 -4.87 -22.97
N ARG A 227 3.06 -3.71 -22.39
CA ARG A 227 3.19 -3.57 -20.93
C ARG A 227 1.84 -3.68 -20.23
N THR A 228 0.81 -3.01 -20.75
CA THR A 228 -0.55 -3.07 -20.17
C THR A 228 -1.12 -4.48 -20.20
N VAL A 229 -0.93 -5.21 -21.30
CA VAL A 229 -1.36 -6.61 -21.41
C VAL A 229 -0.52 -7.50 -20.48
N GLY A 230 0.80 -7.24 -20.37
CA GLY A 230 1.68 -7.93 -19.44
C GLY A 230 1.30 -7.74 -17.96
N TRP A 231 0.84 -6.56 -17.57
CA TRP A 231 0.29 -6.32 -16.23
C TRP A 231 -1.07 -7.00 -16.06
N LEU A 232 -1.96 -6.94 -17.06
CA LEU A 232 -3.27 -7.58 -16.99
C LEU A 232 -3.17 -9.10 -16.80
N ARG A 233 -2.19 -9.77 -17.44
CA ARG A 233 -1.88 -11.20 -17.21
C ARG A 233 -1.48 -11.51 -15.76
N ARG A 234 -0.83 -10.56 -15.09
CA ARG A 234 -0.36 -10.73 -13.69
C ARG A 234 -1.44 -10.41 -12.67
N VAL A 235 -2.30 -9.42 -12.96
CA VAL A 235 -3.42 -9.04 -12.09
C VAL A 235 -4.50 -10.11 -12.12
N ALA A 236 -4.82 -10.60 -13.31
CA ALA A 236 -5.95 -11.49 -13.55
C ALA A 236 -5.49 -12.74 -14.33
N PRO A 237 -4.77 -13.68 -13.67
CA PRO A 237 -4.38 -14.95 -14.29
C PRO A 237 -5.60 -15.79 -14.69
N ASP A 238 -6.74 -15.60 -14.01
CA ASP A 238 -7.99 -16.31 -14.29
C ASP A 238 -8.57 -15.98 -15.69
N LEU A 239 -8.29 -14.78 -16.21
CA LEU A 239 -8.67 -14.38 -17.57
C LEU A 239 -7.81 -15.06 -18.65
N ASP A 240 -6.62 -15.52 -18.30
CA ASP A 240 -5.74 -16.24 -19.22
C ASP A 240 -6.12 -17.74 -19.29
N GLY A 241 -6.67 -18.30 -18.20
CA GLY A 241 -6.93 -19.74 -18.03
C GLY A 241 -8.30 -20.28 -18.44
N SER A 242 -9.28 -19.43 -18.80
CA SER A 242 -10.68 -19.87 -19.01
C SER A 242 -10.96 -20.61 -20.34
N GLY A 243 -9.96 -21.08 -21.06
CA GLY A 243 -10.16 -21.94 -22.22
C GLY A 243 -8.82 -22.40 -22.79
N GLY A 244 -8.71 -23.66 -23.19
CA GLY A 244 -7.49 -24.28 -23.73
C GLY A 244 -6.92 -23.66 -25.02
N ASN A 245 -7.33 -22.44 -25.36
CA ASN A 245 -6.82 -21.67 -26.48
C ASN A 245 -5.73 -20.71 -25.99
N ARG A 246 -4.53 -20.83 -26.57
CA ARG A 246 -3.29 -20.14 -26.13
C ARG A 246 -3.34 -18.60 -26.21
N ASP A 247 -4.41 -18.05 -26.80
CA ASP A 247 -4.69 -16.61 -26.90
C ASP A 247 -5.61 -16.08 -25.78
N GLY A 248 -6.25 -16.97 -24.99
CA GLY A 248 -7.03 -16.66 -23.79
C GLY A 248 -8.22 -15.71 -23.99
N THR A 249 -9.00 -15.47 -22.92
CA THR A 249 -10.04 -14.42 -22.94
C THR A 249 -9.42 -13.02 -23.00
N LEU A 250 -8.14 -12.90 -22.63
CA LEU A 250 -7.33 -11.69 -22.72
C LEU A 250 -7.16 -11.19 -24.16
N GLY A 251 -6.92 -12.09 -25.11
CA GLY A 251 -6.83 -11.75 -26.53
C GLY A 251 -8.16 -11.21 -27.05
N ALA A 252 -9.27 -11.86 -26.70
CA ALA A 252 -10.61 -11.39 -27.03
C ALA A 252 -10.90 -10.02 -26.40
N LEU A 253 -10.58 -9.83 -25.12
CA LEU A 253 -10.75 -8.56 -24.41
C LEU A 253 -9.95 -7.43 -25.07
N PHE A 254 -8.71 -7.69 -25.50
CA PHE A 254 -7.92 -6.71 -26.24
C PHE A 254 -8.63 -6.31 -27.54
N LEU A 255 -9.10 -7.30 -28.33
CA LEU A 255 -9.79 -7.04 -29.59
C LEU A 255 -11.10 -6.26 -29.37
N VAL A 256 -11.89 -6.59 -28.35
CA VAL A 256 -13.12 -5.86 -28.00
C VAL A 256 -12.82 -4.43 -27.56
N CYS A 257 -11.81 -4.21 -26.72
CA CYS A 257 -11.40 -2.88 -26.31
C CYS A 257 -10.96 -2.04 -27.52
N ARG A 258 -10.24 -2.65 -28.45
CA ARG A 258 -9.81 -2.01 -29.70
C ARG A 258 -10.96 -1.76 -30.67
N LEU A 259 -11.92 -2.67 -30.78
CA LEU A 259 -13.14 -2.45 -31.53
C LEU A 259 -13.90 -1.23 -31.00
N ALA A 260 -14.04 -1.10 -29.67
CA ALA A 260 -14.65 0.06 -29.06
C ALA A 260 -13.90 1.37 -29.40
N THR A 261 -12.57 1.35 -29.50
CA THR A 261 -11.81 2.52 -29.98
C THR A 261 -12.10 2.85 -31.42
N LEU A 262 -12.19 1.83 -32.29
CA LEU A 262 -12.52 2.00 -33.70
C LEU A 262 -13.92 2.59 -33.84
N VAL A 263 -14.92 2.03 -33.15
CA VAL A 263 -16.29 2.54 -33.15
C VAL A 263 -16.35 3.97 -32.63
N SER A 264 -15.60 4.31 -31.57
CA SER A 264 -15.52 5.70 -31.07
C SER A 264 -14.87 6.67 -32.06
N MET A 265 -13.93 6.20 -32.89
CA MET A 265 -13.38 7.03 -33.98
C MET A 265 -14.36 7.16 -35.14
N LEU A 266 -15.10 6.09 -35.46
CA LEU A 266 -16.16 6.12 -36.47
C LEU A 266 -17.34 7.00 -36.03
N SER A 267 -17.68 7.04 -34.74
CA SER A 267 -18.71 7.95 -34.22
C SER A 267 -18.27 9.42 -34.28
N ALA A 268 -16.97 9.71 -34.30
CA ALA A 268 -16.50 11.08 -34.56
C ALA A 268 -16.81 11.54 -36.01
N LEU A 269 -17.12 10.61 -36.93
CA LEU A 269 -17.56 10.90 -38.29
C LEU A 269 -19.09 11.04 -38.39
N ASP A 270 -19.85 10.89 -37.30
CA ASP A 270 -21.30 11.08 -37.26
C ASP A 270 -21.79 12.35 -37.98
N PRO A 271 -21.19 13.55 -37.84
CA PRO A 271 -21.67 14.73 -38.59
C PRO A 271 -21.55 14.59 -40.12
N LEU A 272 -20.57 13.84 -40.61
CA LEU A 272 -20.44 13.52 -42.03
C LEU A 272 -21.39 12.39 -42.44
N ARG A 273 -21.68 11.46 -41.51
CA ARG A 273 -22.68 10.41 -41.70
C ARG A 273 -24.08 11.01 -41.84
N ASP A 274 -24.44 11.97 -40.99
CA ASP A 274 -25.76 12.63 -41.02
C ASP A 274 -25.98 13.37 -42.35
N LEU A 275 -24.93 13.99 -42.91
CA LEU A 275 -24.97 14.60 -44.24
C LEU A 275 -25.12 13.55 -45.35
N ALA A 276 -24.43 12.43 -45.21
CA ALA A 276 -24.58 11.32 -46.14
C ALA A 276 -25.97 10.66 -46.06
N GLU A 277 -26.57 10.62 -44.88
CA GLU A 277 -27.91 10.08 -44.62
C GLU A 277 -29.02 11.02 -45.14
N GLN A 278 -28.78 12.33 -45.14
CA GLN A 278 -29.66 13.27 -45.84
C GLN A 278 -29.65 13.00 -47.36
N GLU A 279 -28.48 12.70 -47.94
CA GLU A 279 -28.36 12.32 -49.35
C GLU A 279 -29.01 10.94 -49.65
N THR A 280 -28.87 9.93 -48.75
CA THR A 280 -29.56 8.63 -48.91
C THR A 280 -31.08 8.81 -48.88
N ALA A 281 -31.60 9.62 -47.95
CA ALA A 281 -33.03 9.88 -47.81
C ALA A 281 -33.62 10.61 -49.03
N ILE A 282 -32.85 11.53 -49.63
CA ILE A 282 -33.24 12.21 -50.88
C ILE A 282 -33.31 11.20 -52.03
N ARG A 283 -32.31 10.31 -52.18
CA ARG A 283 -32.33 9.23 -53.18
C ARG A 283 -33.52 8.29 -53.01
N LEU A 284 -33.82 7.88 -51.78
CA LEU A 284 -34.93 6.97 -51.49
C LEU A 284 -36.30 7.59 -51.80
N ARG A 285 -36.44 8.92 -51.54
CA ARG A 285 -37.64 9.69 -51.91
C ARG A 285 -37.80 9.85 -53.41
N GLU A 286 -36.70 10.09 -54.12
CA GLU A 286 -36.70 10.14 -55.60
C GLU A 286 -37.12 8.78 -56.19
N SER A 287 -36.59 7.68 -55.66
CA SER A 287 -36.92 6.31 -56.10
C SER A 287 -38.39 5.94 -55.91
N ASN A 288 -39.00 6.33 -54.78
CA ASN A 288 -40.42 6.05 -54.50
C ASN A 288 -41.40 6.96 -55.26
N SER A 289 -40.93 8.01 -55.94
CA SER A 289 -41.78 8.90 -56.73
C SER A 289 -41.83 8.45 -58.19
N THR A 290 -42.91 7.76 -58.59
CA THR A 290 -43.11 7.20 -59.96
C THR A 290 -43.32 8.27 -61.05
N THR A 291 -42.99 9.55 -60.80
CA THR A 291 -43.19 10.64 -61.76
C THR A 291 -41.84 11.17 -62.22
N LYS A 292 -41.35 10.68 -63.37
CA LYS A 292 -40.16 11.22 -64.06
C LYS A 292 -40.36 12.72 -64.32
N LYS A 293 -39.82 13.58 -63.45
CA LYS A 293 -39.70 15.01 -63.71
C LYS A 293 -38.44 15.26 -64.50
N THR A 294 -38.64 15.54 -65.78
CA THR A 294 -37.66 16.08 -66.72
C THR A 294 -37.42 17.56 -66.41
N THR A 295 -36.69 17.89 -65.35
CA THR A 295 -36.19 19.26 -65.17
C THR A 295 -34.82 19.25 -64.50
N SER A 296 -33.85 19.71 -65.27
CA SER A 296 -32.51 20.13 -64.93
C SER A 296 -32.42 20.92 -63.61
N ASP A 297 -31.99 20.25 -62.57
CA ASP A 297 -30.84 20.70 -61.80
C ASP A 297 -30.03 19.45 -61.48
N ALA A 298 -28.82 19.40 -62.02
CA ALA A 298 -27.84 18.36 -61.75
C ALA A 298 -27.45 18.45 -60.27
N TRP A 299 -28.30 17.90 -59.40
CA TRP A 299 -27.96 17.65 -58.01
C TRP A 299 -26.70 16.77 -58.06
N SER A 300 -25.54 17.36 -57.77
CA SER A 300 -24.25 16.68 -57.62
C SER A 300 -24.26 15.86 -56.32
N GLY A 301 -25.24 14.96 -56.24
CA GLY A 301 -25.51 14.13 -55.08
C GLY A 301 -24.41 13.13 -54.91
N GLY A 302 -24.02 12.97 -53.66
CA GLY A 302 -23.02 12.00 -53.28
C GLY A 302 -21.62 12.58 -53.09
N GLN A 303 -21.42 13.89 -53.21
CA GLN A 303 -20.14 14.51 -52.83
C GLN A 303 -19.90 14.42 -51.32
N GLN A 304 -20.96 14.52 -50.50
CA GLN A 304 -20.82 14.38 -49.05
C GLN A 304 -20.71 12.89 -48.67
N THR A 305 -21.46 12.00 -49.32
CA THR A 305 -21.27 10.55 -49.14
C THR A 305 -19.89 10.09 -49.56
N GLU A 306 -19.33 10.63 -50.65
CA GLU A 306 -17.96 10.34 -51.10
C GLU A 306 -16.92 10.78 -50.06
N ARG A 307 -17.05 12.00 -49.52
CA ARG A 307 -16.14 12.50 -48.47
C ARG A 307 -16.23 11.67 -47.20
N TYR A 308 -17.43 11.29 -46.80
CA TYR A 308 -17.67 10.39 -45.67
C TYR A 308 -17.00 9.03 -45.92
N LEU A 309 -17.25 8.41 -47.08
CA LEU A 309 -16.75 7.07 -47.40
C LEU A 309 -15.23 7.05 -47.55
N LYS A 310 -14.62 8.06 -48.18
CA LYS A 310 -13.16 8.22 -48.24
C LYS A 310 -12.55 8.26 -46.84
N ARG A 311 -13.10 9.11 -45.95
CA ARG A 311 -12.57 9.25 -44.59
C ARG A 311 -12.82 8.00 -43.74
N TYR A 312 -13.96 7.35 -43.93
CA TYR A 312 -14.32 6.09 -43.29
C TYR A 312 -13.33 4.98 -43.67
N ILE A 313 -13.09 4.78 -44.97
CA ILE A 313 -12.17 3.75 -45.48
C ILE A 313 -10.74 4.01 -45.02
N GLU A 314 -10.28 5.27 -45.01
CA GLU A 314 -8.95 5.63 -44.48
C GLU A 314 -8.77 5.22 -43.01
N ILE A 315 -9.71 5.66 -42.14
CA ILE A 315 -9.66 5.36 -40.70
C ILE A 315 -9.83 3.87 -40.45
N PHE A 316 -10.78 3.23 -41.12
CA PHE A 316 -11.02 1.79 -41.01
C PHE A 316 -9.76 1.00 -41.40
N ARG A 317 -9.12 1.32 -42.52
CA ARG A 317 -7.91 0.65 -43.00
C ARG A 317 -6.74 0.84 -42.03
N GLU A 318 -6.48 2.06 -41.59
CA GLU A 318 -5.37 2.35 -40.67
C GLU A 318 -5.56 1.63 -39.33
N GLN A 319 -6.76 1.70 -38.76
CA GLN A 319 -7.05 1.15 -37.44
C GLN A 319 -7.17 -0.38 -37.47
N SER A 320 -7.82 -0.97 -38.47
CA SER A 320 -7.89 -2.44 -38.60
C SER A 320 -6.50 -3.06 -38.77
N PHE A 321 -5.64 -2.46 -39.60
CA PHE A 321 -4.26 -2.91 -39.79
C PHE A 321 -3.45 -2.77 -38.50
N ALA A 322 -3.52 -1.62 -37.83
CA ALA A 322 -2.81 -1.37 -36.58
C ALA A 322 -3.25 -2.35 -35.48
N ILE A 323 -4.55 -2.62 -35.33
CA ILE A 323 -5.09 -3.51 -34.29
C ILE A 323 -4.62 -4.95 -34.50
N ILE A 324 -4.74 -5.49 -35.73
CA ILE A 324 -4.36 -6.87 -36.02
C ILE A 324 -2.83 -7.04 -35.98
N SER A 325 -2.08 -6.06 -36.47
CA SER A 325 -0.61 -6.05 -36.35
C SER A 325 -0.16 -6.03 -34.88
N MET A 326 -0.75 -5.15 -34.06
CA MET A 326 -0.49 -5.11 -32.62
C MET A 326 -0.87 -6.42 -31.94
N TYR A 327 -2.03 -6.99 -32.27
CA TYR A 327 -2.46 -8.28 -31.71
C TYR A 327 -1.43 -9.38 -31.99
N LYS A 328 -1.03 -9.57 -33.25
CA LYS A 328 -0.04 -10.60 -33.63
C LYS A 328 1.31 -10.40 -32.95
N SER A 329 1.70 -9.16 -32.67
CA SER A 329 2.95 -8.86 -31.97
C SER A 329 2.88 -9.07 -30.44
N ILE A 330 1.70 -8.90 -29.83
CA ILE A 330 1.48 -9.09 -28.39
C ILE A 330 1.18 -10.56 -28.07
N PHE A 331 0.50 -11.25 -28.98
CA PHE A 331 0.12 -12.65 -28.92
C PHE A 331 0.76 -13.38 -30.12
N PRO A 332 2.06 -13.73 -30.03
CA PRO A 332 2.67 -14.55 -31.06
C PRO A 332 2.00 -15.92 -31.06
N SER A 333 1.19 -16.18 -32.07
CA SER A 333 0.66 -17.51 -32.36
C SER A 333 1.86 -18.47 -32.56
N GLY A 334 1.76 -19.69 -32.03
CA GLY A 334 2.78 -20.74 -32.19
C GLY A 334 3.11 -21.08 -33.66
N PRO A 335 4.02 -22.04 -33.88
CA PRO A 335 5.19 -21.95 -34.77
C PRO A 335 4.93 -22.09 -36.27
N ASP A 336 4.02 -21.31 -36.86
CA ASP A 336 3.83 -21.28 -38.33
C ASP A 336 4.22 -19.93 -38.97
N SER A 337 4.83 -19.01 -38.21
CA SER A 337 5.37 -17.73 -38.73
C SER A 337 6.85 -17.56 -38.44
N THR A 338 7.66 -18.48 -38.98
CA THR A 338 9.12 -18.46 -38.88
C THR A 338 9.70 -17.37 -39.80
N SER A 339 10.17 -16.25 -39.21
CA SER A 339 11.31 -15.46 -39.75
C SER A 339 11.69 -14.21 -38.93
N VAL A 340 10.93 -13.78 -37.92
CA VAL A 340 11.22 -12.52 -37.20
C VAL A 340 11.57 -12.71 -35.71
N SER A 341 11.65 -13.96 -35.23
CA SER A 341 11.58 -14.27 -33.79
C SER A 341 12.90 -14.22 -33.01
N GLU A 342 14.06 -14.10 -33.64
CA GLU A 342 15.34 -14.19 -32.91
C GLU A 342 15.78 -12.87 -32.24
N ASP A 343 15.32 -11.70 -32.70
CA ASP A 343 15.83 -10.40 -32.22
C ASP A 343 15.01 -9.77 -31.08
N LEU A 344 13.83 -10.33 -30.76
CA LEU A 344 12.89 -9.81 -29.75
C LEU A 344 13.02 -10.47 -28.36
N GLY A 345 13.56 -11.69 -28.29
CA GLY A 345 13.78 -12.39 -27.02
C GLY A 345 14.78 -11.68 -26.09
N LEU A 346 15.72 -10.92 -26.65
CA LEU A 346 16.73 -10.17 -25.91
C LEU A 346 16.18 -8.88 -25.30
N LYS A 347 15.20 -8.23 -25.93
CA LYS A 347 14.56 -6.98 -25.44
C LYS A 347 13.55 -7.22 -24.33
N PHE A 348 12.98 -8.42 -24.20
CA PHE A 348 12.06 -8.73 -23.11
C PHE A 348 12.78 -8.85 -21.75
N LYS A 349 14.05 -9.27 -21.78
CA LYS A 349 14.91 -9.46 -20.59
C LYS A 349 15.40 -8.14 -19.99
N THR A 350 15.54 -7.08 -20.79
CA THR A 350 15.97 -5.75 -20.33
C THR A 350 14.90 -4.96 -19.59
N PHE A 351 13.61 -5.31 -19.71
CA PHE A 351 12.50 -4.66 -18.99
C PHE A 351 12.08 -5.39 -17.69
N GLY A 352 12.87 -6.34 -17.18
CA GLY A 352 12.57 -7.03 -15.91
C GLY A 352 11.33 -7.93 -15.93
N LEU A 353 10.69 -8.13 -17.09
CA LEU A 353 9.59 -9.08 -17.26
C LEU A 353 10.20 -10.47 -17.49
N ARG A 354 10.28 -11.30 -16.44
CA ARG A 354 10.57 -12.73 -16.64
C ARG A 354 9.46 -13.30 -17.52
N SER A 355 9.80 -13.68 -18.75
CA SER A 355 9.10 -14.76 -19.44
C SER A 355 9.23 -15.98 -18.54
N VAL A 356 8.11 -16.49 -18.03
CA VAL A 356 8.12 -17.77 -17.34
C VAL A 356 8.57 -18.79 -18.39
N SER A 357 9.81 -19.23 -18.23
CA SER A 357 10.39 -20.33 -18.98
C SER A 357 9.40 -21.48 -18.98
N ALA A 358 9.10 -21.99 -20.16
CA ALA A 358 8.33 -23.21 -20.36
C ALA A 358 8.79 -24.31 -19.38
N PRO A 359 7.87 -25.00 -18.69
CA PRO A 359 8.21 -26.27 -18.06
C PRO A 359 8.62 -27.25 -19.16
N GLN A 360 9.76 -27.91 -18.95
CA GLN A 360 10.24 -29.02 -19.77
C GLN A 360 9.19 -30.15 -19.92
N PRO A 361 9.30 -30.99 -20.96
CA PRO A 361 8.25 -31.92 -21.37
C PRO A 361 8.14 -33.08 -20.39
N THR A 362 6.96 -33.25 -19.80
CA THR A 362 6.54 -34.50 -19.15
C THR A 362 5.73 -35.34 -20.14
N PRO A 363 5.81 -36.69 -20.07
CA PRO A 363 5.26 -37.60 -21.08
C PRO A 363 3.73 -37.61 -21.10
N PRO A 364 3.08 -38.09 -22.18
CA PRO A 364 1.69 -37.76 -22.51
C PRO A 364 0.75 -38.49 -21.57
N SER A 365 0.17 -37.76 -20.61
CA SER A 365 -0.96 -38.23 -19.82
C SER A 365 -2.23 -37.59 -20.38
N GLN A 366 -2.94 -38.41 -21.15
CA GLN A 366 -4.32 -38.29 -21.65
C GLN A 366 -5.09 -37.07 -21.14
N GLN A 367 -5.07 -35.99 -21.94
CA GLN A 367 -6.09 -34.94 -21.85
C GLN A 367 -7.39 -35.52 -22.40
N GLN A 368 -8.39 -35.67 -21.54
CA GLN A 368 -9.78 -35.83 -21.94
C GLN A 368 -10.13 -34.69 -22.91
N GLN A 369 -10.33 -35.05 -24.17
CA GLN A 369 -10.80 -34.15 -25.22
C GLN A 369 -12.26 -33.82 -24.90
N ASP A 370 -12.53 -32.56 -24.58
CA ASP A 370 -13.89 -32.03 -24.47
C ASP A 370 -14.56 -32.11 -25.86
N PRO A 371 -15.76 -32.70 -26.01
CA PRO A 371 -16.35 -33.05 -27.31
C PRO A 371 -16.99 -31.86 -28.07
N LEU A 372 -16.83 -30.63 -27.58
CA LEU A 372 -17.17 -29.42 -28.30
C LEU A 372 -15.86 -28.77 -28.73
N SER A 373 -15.63 -28.72 -30.04
CA SER A 373 -14.49 -28.06 -30.66
C SER A 373 -14.15 -26.74 -29.93
N PRO A 374 -12.86 -26.45 -29.66
CA PRO A 374 -12.49 -25.18 -29.03
C PRO A 374 -13.06 -24.03 -29.86
N LEU A 375 -13.66 -23.03 -29.19
CA LEU A 375 -14.21 -21.87 -29.87
C LEU A 375 -13.13 -21.30 -30.83
N PRO A 376 -13.51 -20.92 -32.07
CA PRO A 376 -12.57 -20.35 -33.02
C PRO A 376 -11.81 -19.19 -32.37
N SER A 377 -10.52 -19.08 -32.66
CA SER A 377 -9.67 -18.03 -32.07
C SER A 377 -10.34 -16.66 -32.27
N ALA A 378 -10.30 -15.81 -31.24
CA ALA A 378 -10.86 -14.46 -31.33
C ALA A 378 -10.30 -13.69 -32.53
N LEU A 379 -9.06 -14.00 -32.94
CA LEU A 379 -8.43 -13.45 -34.13
C LEU A 379 -9.05 -13.91 -35.45
N SER A 380 -9.63 -15.12 -35.57
CA SER A 380 -10.23 -15.57 -36.83
C SER A 380 -11.61 -14.96 -37.06
N THR A 381 -12.32 -14.63 -35.98
CA THR A 381 -13.67 -14.02 -36.06
C THR A 381 -13.59 -12.50 -36.23
N TYR A 382 -12.55 -11.85 -35.69
CA TYR A 382 -12.44 -10.41 -35.67
C TYR A 382 -12.34 -9.74 -37.07
N PRO A 383 -11.46 -10.19 -38.00
CA PRO A 383 -11.46 -9.69 -39.38
C PRO A 383 -12.79 -9.90 -40.09
N LEU A 384 -13.46 -11.04 -39.89
CA LEU A 384 -14.78 -11.29 -40.50
C LEU A 384 -15.82 -10.27 -40.03
N HIS A 385 -15.85 -9.95 -38.73
CA HIS A 385 -16.73 -8.92 -38.19
C HIS A 385 -16.40 -7.52 -38.73
N LEU A 386 -15.11 -7.16 -38.83
CA LEU A 386 -14.68 -5.89 -39.42
C LEU A 386 -15.12 -5.77 -40.89
N VAL A 387 -14.97 -6.85 -41.64
CA VAL A 387 -15.39 -6.93 -43.03
C VAL A 387 -16.90 -6.78 -43.16
N GLY A 388 -17.69 -7.44 -42.30
CA GLY A 388 -19.14 -7.25 -42.24
C GLY A 388 -19.54 -5.78 -42.06
N LEU A 389 -18.91 -5.07 -41.13
CA LEU A 389 -19.16 -3.64 -40.91
C LEU A 389 -18.81 -2.78 -42.14
N LEU A 390 -17.72 -3.09 -42.84
CA LEU A 390 -17.33 -2.38 -44.06
C LEU A 390 -18.30 -2.68 -45.21
N THR A 391 -18.66 -3.94 -45.40
CA THR A 391 -19.61 -4.39 -46.42
C THR A 391 -20.99 -3.76 -46.23
N GLU A 392 -21.51 -3.73 -45.00
CA GLU A 392 -22.81 -3.11 -44.68
C GLU A 392 -22.79 -1.59 -44.95
N THR A 393 -21.72 -0.90 -44.54
CA THR A 393 -21.57 0.54 -44.80
C THR A 393 -21.41 0.85 -46.28
N LEU A 394 -20.68 0.03 -47.04
CA LEU A 394 -20.57 0.18 -48.49
C LEU A 394 -21.92 -0.05 -49.18
N LYS A 395 -22.66 -1.14 -48.86
CA LYS A 395 -24.01 -1.38 -49.43
C LYS A 395 -24.95 -0.20 -49.20
N HIS A 396 -24.89 0.43 -48.04
CA HIS A 396 -25.80 1.53 -47.69
C HIS A 396 -25.47 2.86 -48.38
N TYR A 397 -24.19 3.22 -48.48
CA TYR A 397 -23.78 4.56 -48.94
C TYR A 397 -23.21 4.61 -50.37
N LEU A 398 -22.70 3.50 -50.92
CA LEU A 398 -22.13 3.46 -52.28
C LEU A 398 -23.15 3.82 -53.37
N PRO A 399 -24.42 3.39 -53.33
CA PRO A 399 -25.42 3.73 -54.35
C PRO A 399 -25.77 5.23 -54.45
N ASN A 400 -25.34 6.05 -53.50
CA ASN A 400 -25.53 7.50 -53.55
C ASN A 400 -24.50 8.20 -54.45
N VAL A 401 -23.37 7.56 -54.73
CA VAL A 401 -22.26 8.14 -55.49
C VAL A 401 -22.50 7.90 -56.98
N ARG A 402 -23.05 8.92 -57.65
CA ARG A 402 -23.42 8.85 -59.09
C ARG A 402 -22.24 9.08 -60.05
N ASP A 403 -21.12 9.63 -59.59
CA ASP A 403 -19.95 9.90 -60.43
C ASP A 403 -19.05 8.66 -60.57
N LYS A 404 -18.93 8.16 -61.80
CA LYS A 404 -18.11 6.98 -62.14
C LYS A 404 -16.66 7.10 -61.69
N SER A 405 -16.04 8.28 -61.84
CA SER A 405 -14.63 8.46 -61.45
C SER A 405 -14.45 8.37 -59.93
N SER A 406 -15.36 8.96 -59.16
CA SER A 406 -15.35 8.87 -57.70
C SER A 406 -15.64 7.45 -57.18
N ARG A 407 -16.56 6.72 -57.84
CA ARG A 407 -16.86 5.31 -57.55
C ARG A 407 -15.64 4.43 -57.80
N GLU A 408 -15.01 4.51 -58.97
CA GLU A 408 -13.77 3.77 -59.27
C GLU A 408 -12.64 4.08 -58.27
N SER A 409 -12.52 5.34 -57.82
CA SER A 409 -11.54 5.75 -56.80
C SER A 409 -11.81 5.11 -55.43
N LEU A 410 -13.07 5.11 -54.97
CA LEU A 410 -13.49 4.48 -53.72
C LEU A 410 -13.29 2.96 -53.75
N LEU A 411 -13.68 2.30 -54.84
CA LEU A 411 -13.49 0.87 -55.03
C LEU A 411 -12.01 0.48 -55.01
N THR A 412 -11.17 1.28 -55.66
CA THR A 412 -9.72 1.11 -55.61
C THR A 412 -9.18 1.23 -54.18
N GLN A 413 -9.67 2.19 -53.38
CA GLN A 413 -9.28 2.32 -51.97
C GLN A 413 -9.73 1.12 -51.12
N VAL A 414 -10.92 0.58 -51.36
CA VAL A 414 -11.41 -0.63 -50.69
C VAL A 414 -10.56 -1.85 -51.07
N LEU A 415 -10.16 -1.99 -52.33
CA LEU A 415 -9.24 -3.04 -52.78
C LEU A 415 -7.85 -2.91 -52.14
N TYR A 416 -7.34 -1.69 -51.97
CA TYR A 416 -6.12 -1.46 -51.19
C TYR A 416 -6.27 -1.82 -49.71
N CYS A 417 -7.47 -1.60 -49.14
CA CYS A 417 -7.79 -2.04 -47.78
C CYS A 417 -7.80 -3.57 -47.69
N ALA A 418 -8.50 -4.25 -48.62
CA ALA A 418 -8.56 -5.71 -48.71
C ALA A 418 -7.17 -6.33 -48.86
N GLY A 419 -6.32 -5.79 -49.75
CA GLY A 419 -4.94 -6.25 -49.90
C GLY A 419 -4.08 -6.04 -48.64
N SER A 420 -4.29 -4.93 -47.92
CA SER A 420 -3.56 -4.67 -46.66
C SER A 420 -3.98 -5.60 -45.52
N LEU A 421 -5.26 -5.96 -45.44
CA LEU A 421 -5.80 -6.90 -44.45
C LEU A 421 -5.53 -8.37 -44.83
N GLY A 422 -5.48 -8.67 -46.13
CA GLY A 422 -5.13 -9.97 -46.69
C GLY A 422 -3.73 -10.42 -46.31
N ARG A 423 -2.75 -9.50 -46.25
CA ARG A 423 -1.40 -9.76 -45.70
C ARG A 423 -1.42 -10.22 -44.24
N LEU A 424 -2.49 -9.91 -43.51
CA LEU A 424 -2.69 -10.30 -42.13
C LEU A 424 -3.63 -11.52 -41.98
N GLY A 425 -4.06 -12.15 -43.08
CA GLY A 425 -4.88 -13.36 -43.07
C GLY A 425 -6.39 -13.12 -43.10
N GLY A 426 -6.84 -11.91 -43.44
CA GLY A 426 -8.25 -11.56 -43.61
C GLY A 426 -8.51 -10.97 -44.99
N ASP A 427 -8.29 -11.75 -46.06
CA ASP A 427 -8.62 -11.30 -47.42
C ASP A 427 -10.14 -11.44 -47.64
N PHE A 428 -10.77 -10.32 -47.97
CA PHE A 428 -12.20 -10.24 -48.27
C PHE A 428 -12.47 -9.72 -49.68
N SER A 429 -11.45 -9.72 -50.53
CA SER A 429 -11.59 -9.35 -51.95
C SER A 429 -12.67 -10.19 -52.65
N LEU A 430 -12.82 -11.46 -52.27
CA LEU A 430 -13.87 -12.34 -52.79
C LEU A 430 -15.28 -11.96 -52.30
N LEU A 431 -15.42 -11.56 -51.04
CA LEU A 431 -16.70 -11.11 -50.47
C LEU A 431 -17.15 -9.77 -51.09
N LEU A 432 -16.18 -8.94 -51.49
CA LEU A 432 -16.42 -7.74 -52.28
C LEU A 432 -16.90 -8.04 -53.71
N ALA A 433 -16.58 -9.20 -54.28
CA ALA A 433 -17.10 -9.59 -55.59
C ALA A 433 -18.58 -9.99 -55.52
N ASP A 434 -18.98 -10.63 -54.42
CA ASP A 434 -20.36 -11.02 -54.10
C ASP A 434 -21.27 -9.78 -53.90
N LEU A 435 -20.73 -8.71 -53.30
CA LEU A 435 -21.39 -7.40 -53.20
C LEU A 435 -21.82 -6.81 -54.54
N GLY A 436 -21.08 -7.11 -55.62
CA GLY A 436 -21.39 -6.64 -56.96
C GLY A 436 -22.37 -7.53 -57.72
N GLN A 437 -22.80 -8.67 -57.16
CA GLN A 437 -23.79 -9.56 -57.78
C GLN A 437 -25.20 -9.42 -57.18
N ASP A 438 -25.34 -8.88 -55.97
CA ASP A 438 -26.62 -8.78 -55.25
C ASP A 438 -27.58 -7.70 -55.82
N ASP A 439 -27.15 -6.85 -56.76
CA ASP A 439 -27.98 -5.83 -57.42
C ASP A 439 -28.71 -6.41 -58.65
N GLU A 440 -29.41 -7.55 -58.50
CA GLU A 440 -30.17 -8.22 -59.57
C GLU A 440 -31.40 -7.44 -60.11
N ASP A 441 -31.68 -6.22 -59.62
CA ASP A 441 -32.90 -5.47 -59.98
C ASP A 441 -32.66 -4.12 -60.69
N ALA A 442 -31.43 -3.81 -61.14
CA ALA A 442 -31.16 -2.56 -61.88
C ALA A 442 -30.16 -2.73 -63.05
N ASN A 443 -30.68 -3.00 -64.25
CA ASN A 443 -29.98 -2.95 -65.55
C ASN A 443 -28.62 -3.69 -65.58
N GLU A 444 -28.71 -5.00 -65.83
CA GLU A 444 -27.65 -6.04 -65.86
C GLU A 444 -26.44 -5.84 -66.80
N ASP A 445 -26.22 -4.66 -67.42
CA ASP A 445 -25.14 -4.50 -68.42
C ASP A 445 -24.06 -3.44 -68.09
N GLU A 446 -24.31 -2.47 -67.19
CA GLU A 446 -23.37 -1.36 -66.95
C GLU A 446 -22.69 -1.35 -65.56
N GLU A 447 -23.36 -1.76 -64.48
CA GLU A 447 -22.80 -1.68 -63.12
C GLU A 447 -21.91 -2.89 -62.74
N ASP A 448 -22.29 -4.10 -63.19
CA ASP A 448 -21.51 -5.34 -62.98
C ASP A 448 -20.15 -5.30 -63.70
N GLY A 449 -20.10 -4.62 -64.83
CA GLY A 449 -18.89 -4.43 -65.62
C GLY A 449 -17.86 -3.55 -64.91
N GLU A 450 -18.29 -2.52 -64.18
CA GLU A 450 -17.38 -1.58 -63.52
C GLU A 450 -16.60 -2.23 -62.37
N TRP A 451 -17.27 -3.06 -61.56
CA TRP A 451 -16.64 -3.80 -60.47
C TRP A 451 -15.59 -4.78 -60.98
N VAL A 452 -15.94 -5.57 -62.00
CA VAL A 452 -15.02 -6.52 -62.64
C VAL A 452 -13.87 -5.80 -63.34
N GLU A 453 -14.11 -4.65 -63.96
CA GLU A 453 -13.10 -3.84 -64.62
C GLU A 453 -12.13 -3.20 -63.61
N VAL A 454 -12.61 -2.67 -62.48
CA VAL A 454 -11.77 -2.12 -61.41
C VAL A 454 -10.98 -3.23 -60.71
N MET A 455 -11.59 -4.38 -60.46
CA MET A 455 -10.94 -5.53 -59.82
C MET A 455 -9.87 -6.15 -60.73
N THR A 456 -10.12 -6.23 -62.03
CA THR A 456 -9.12 -6.68 -63.03
C THR A 456 -7.99 -5.66 -63.20
N LYS A 457 -8.30 -4.35 -63.28
CA LYS A 457 -7.30 -3.27 -63.27
C LYS A 457 -6.43 -3.33 -62.01
N HIS A 458 -7.02 -3.48 -60.84
CA HIS A 458 -6.30 -3.58 -59.57
C HIS A 458 -5.44 -4.86 -59.49
N ARG A 459 -5.95 -6.02 -59.94
CA ARG A 459 -5.19 -7.27 -59.99
C ARG A 459 -3.95 -7.17 -60.89
N VAL A 460 -4.08 -6.49 -62.04
CA VAL A 460 -2.96 -6.22 -62.96
C VAL A 460 -1.95 -5.23 -62.34
N LEU A 461 -2.41 -4.19 -61.64
CA LEU A 461 -1.54 -3.23 -60.96
C LEU A 461 -0.81 -3.86 -59.77
N ALA A 462 -1.49 -4.68 -58.97
CA ALA A 462 -0.90 -5.43 -57.87
C ALA A 462 0.14 -6.44 -58.37
N GLY A 463 -0.16 -7.18 -59.45
CA GLY A 463 0.79 -8.11 -60.08
C GLY A 463 2.01 -7.41 -60.68
N LYS A 464 1.86 -6.18 -61.22
CA LYS A 464 3.00 -5.36 -61.65
C LYS A 464 3.86 -4.89 -60.47
N LEU A 465 3.26 -4.48 -59.36
CA LEU A 465 3.96 -4.09 -58.14
C LEU A 465 4.69 -5.26 -57.48
N GLU A 466 4.09 -6.45 -57.47
CA GLU A 466 4.72 -7.67 -56.96
C GLU A 466 5.88 -8.12 -57.84
N ASN A 467 5.75 -8.04 -59.17
CA ASN A 467 6.86 -8.31 -60.10
C ASN A 467 7.99 -7.28 -59.98
N LEU A 468 7.68 -6.01 -59.66
CA LEU A 468 8.69 -4.98 -59.40
C LEU A 468 9.38 -5.17 -58.03
N ALA A 469 8.64 -5.64 -57.01
CA ALA A 469 9.20 -5.95 -55.69
C ALA A 469 10.00 -7.26 -55.68
N SER A 470 9.62 -8.24 -56.49
CA SER A 470 10.30 -9.52 -56.69
C SER A 470 11.51 -9.41 -57.63
N GLY A 471 11.49 -8.48 -58.59
CA GLY A 471 12.50 -8.31 -59.63
C GLY A 471 13.84 -7.67 -59.21
N GLY A 472 14.06 -7.38 -57.92
CA GLY A 472 15.27 -6.72 -57.42
C GLY A 472 16.48 -7.64 -57.17
N GLY A 473 16.34 -8.95 -57.37
CA GLY A 473 17.35 -9.94 -56.98
C GLY A 473 17.83 -10.83 -58.13
N SER A 474 18.47 -10.27 -59.17
CA SER A 474 19.23 -11.10 -60.13
C SER A 474 20.60 -10.50 -60.43
N VAL A 475 21.58 -11.10 -59.76
CA VAL A 475 23.01 -11.19 -60.04
C VAL A 475 23.41 -10.76 -61.47
N ARG A 476 24.26 -9.73 -61.56
CA ARG A 476 25.19 -9.56 -62.69
C ARG A 476 26.58 -9.23 -62.15
N GLY A 477 27.44 -10.23 -62.17
CA GLY A 477 28.84 -10.10 -61.85
C GLY A 477 29.65 -9.43 -62.97
N GLY A 478 30.78 -8.84 -62.57
CA GLY A 478 31.97 -8.68 -63.39
C GLY A 478 32.23 -7.28 -63.95
N LYS A 479 33.03 -6.48 -63.26
CA LYS A 479 34.45 -6.27 -63.64
C LYS A 479 35.19 -5.36 -62.66
N ALA A 480 36.44 -5.74 -62.45
CA ALA A 480 37.49 -5.13 -61.65
C ALA A 480 37.72 -3.64 -61.90
N PHE A 481 38.10 -2.91 -60.84
CA PHE A 481 39.20 -1.95 -60.86
C PHE A 481 39.81 -1.86 -59.46
N GLY A 482 41.13 -1.99 -59.39
CA GLY A 482 41.90 -2.02 -58.15
C GLY A 482 42.63 -0.72 -57.84
N LEU A 483 43.08 -0.69 -56.58
CA LEU A 483 44.20 0.03 -55.96
C LEU A 483 44.11 1.55 -55.70
N GLY A 484 44.55 1.90 -54.48
CA GLY A 484 45.06 3.21 -54.06
C GLY A 484 44.30 3.78 -52.84
N ASP A 485 44.51 3.26 -51.63
CA ASP A 485 45.49 3.75 -50.63
C ASP A 485 45.05 5.04 -49.90
N GLY A 486 45.16 5.04 -48.56
CA GLY A 486 44.86 6.21 -47.73
C GLY A 486 44.15 5.96 -46.40
N MET A 487 44.68 5.06 -45.56
CA MET A 487 44.26 4.91 -44.16
C MET A 487 45.37 5.45 -43.24
N LYS A 488 45.09 6.47 -42.41
CA LYS A 488 45.57 6.52 -41.01
C LYS A 488 44.99 7.68 -40.19
N SER A 489 44.61 7.28 -38.99
CA SER A 489 43.96 7.96 -37.87
C SER A 489 44.78 9.08 -37.20
N PRO A 490 44.14 9.96 -36.42
CA PRO A 490 44.83 10.88 -35.52
C PRO A 490 45.25 10.19 -34.22
N LYS A 491 46.44 10.54 -33.72
CA LYS A 491 46.99 10.15 -32.42
C LYS A 491 46.61 11.17 -31.34
N LEU A 492 46.28 10.65 -30.15
CA LEU A 492 46.19 11.37 -28.88
C LEU A 492 47.58 11.56 -28.24
N ASN A 493 47.64 12.62 -27.42
CA ASN A 493 48.52 12.90 -26.27
C ASN A 493 49.88 13.58 -26.50
N ALA A 494 49.92 14.88 -26.19
CA ALA A 494 50.68 15.43 -25.07
C ALA A 494 49.84 16.53 -24.40
#